data_AF-A0A833L284-F1
#
_entry.id   AF-A0A833L284-F1
#
_cell.length_a   1.000
_cell.length_b   1.000
_cell.length_c   1.000
_cell.angle_alpha   90.00
_cell.angle_beta   90.00
_cell.angle_gamma   90.00
#
_symmetry.space_group_name_H-M   'P 1'
#
loop_
_entity.id
_entity.type
_entity.pdbx_description
1 polymer ?
#
loop_
_entity_poly.entity_id
_entity_poly.type
_entity_poly.pdbx_seq_one_letter_code
_entity_poly.pdbx_strand_id
1 'polypeptide(L)'
;MNLGNLLSRLLKEGKIKSQVADNNYLDNLLAAAKRNFEAAALLRDKVDEAAFKLVYDGLLQIGRVIVLSLRLRENYWAMNMVT
;
A
#
# COMPACT_ATOMS: atom_id res chain seq x y z
N MET A 1 -12.67 23.83 2.01
CA MET A 1 -12.43 22.68 2.92
C MET A 1 -11.09 22.06 2.54
N ASN A 2 -10.10 22.03 3.45
CA ASN A 2 -8.76 21.50 3.18
C ASN A 2 -8.78 19.95 3.31
N LEU A 3 -7.99 19.26 2.48
CA LEU A 3 -7.76 17.81 2.55
C LEU A 3 -7.46 17.33 3.97
N GLY A 4 -6.63 18.06 4.74
CA GLY A 4 -6.33 17.72 6.13
C GLY A 4 -7.55 17.68 7.04
N ASN A 5 -8.49 18.62 6.87
CA ASN A 5 -9.73 18.67 7.65
C ASN A 5 -10.70 17.56 7.25
N LEU A 6 -10.77 17.24 5.95
CA LEU A 6 -11.57 16.11 5.45
C LEU A 6 -11.05 14.79 6.02
N LEU A 7 -9.74 14.53 5.91
CA LEU A 7 -9.12 13.30 6.41
C LEU A 7 -9.28 13.15 7.92
N SER A 8 -9.07 14.24 8.68
CA SER A 8 -9.25 14.23 10.14
C SER A 8 -10.69 13.91 10.53
N ARG A 9 -11.67 14.46 9.80
CA ARG A 9 -13.09 14.18 10.03
C ARG A 9 -13.42 12.72 9.71
N LEU A 10 -12.98 12.22 8.55
CA LEU A 10 -13.20 10.83 8.15
C LEU A 10 -12.54 9.84 9.13
N LEU A 11 -11.39 10.20 9.70
CA LEU A 11 -10.71 9.39 10.72
C LEU A 11 -11.53 9.36 12.01
N LYS A 12 -12.00 10.52 12.49
CA LYS A 12 -12.88 10.62 13.67
C LYS A 12 -14.21 9.89 13.49
N GLU A 13 -14.79 9.94 12.29
CA GLU A 13 -16.02 9.23 11.93
C GLU A 13 -15.81 7.73 11.71
N GLY A 14 -14.58 7.21 11.80
CA GLY A 14 -14.26 5.80 11.56
C GLY A 14 -14.38 5.35 10.10
N LYS A 15 -14.57 6.29 9.16
CA LYS A 15 -14.70 6.03 7.72
C LYS A 15 -13.36 5.71 7.06
N ILE A 16 -12.26 6.15 7.65
CA ILE A 16 -10.91 5.75 7.28
C ILE A 16 -10.15 5.32 8.54
N LYS A 17 -9.20 4.39 8.38
CA LYS A 17 -8.28 3.98 9.44
C LYS A 17 -6.88 4.43 9.12
N SER A 18 -6.16 4.92 10.12
CA SER A 18 -4.72 5.13 9.99
C SER A 18 -4.05 3.77 9.87
N GLN A 19 -3.34 3.54 8.78
CA GLN A 19 -2.44 2.40 8.66
C GLN A 19 -1.08 2.83 9.17
N VAL A 20 -0.68 2.27 10.32
CA VAL A 20 0.73 2.25 10.73
C VAL A 20 1.32 1.04 10.04
N ALA A 21 2.14 1.29 9.02
CA ALA A 21 2.93 0.23 8.40
C ALA A 21 4.19 0.04 9.24
N ASP A 22 4.55 -1.21 9.51
CA ASP A 22 5.90 -1.59 9.93
C ASP A 22 6.60 -2.33 8.77
N ASN A 23 7.86 -2.69 8.96
CA ASN A 23 8.61 -3.41 7.91
C ASN A 23 7.93 -4.74 7.54
N ASN A 24 7.38 -5.47 8.52
CA ASN A 24 6.65 -6.72 8.26
C ASN A 24 5.43 -6.51 7.36
N TYR A 25 4.68 -5.41 7.57
CA TYR A 25 3.54 -5.06 6.73
C TYR A 25 3.99 -4.75 5.30
N LEU A 26 5.08 -3.99 5.12
CA LEU A 26 5.62 -3.70 3.79
C LEU A 26 6.09 -4.98 3.07
N ASP A 27 6.78 -5.86 3.78
CA ASP A 27 7.26 -7.13 3.22
C ASP A 27 6.10 -8.03 2.79
N ASN A 28 5.01 -8.05 3.56
CA ASN A 28 3.80 -8.77 3.19
C ASN A 28 3.15 -8.22 1.91
N LEU A 29 3.16 -6.89 1.72
CA LEU A 29 2.68 -6.27 0.49
C LEU A 29 3.56 -6.63 -0.72
N LEU A 30 4.90 -6.61 -0.55
CA LEU A 30 5.83 -7.04 -1.59
C LEU A 30 5.66 -8.52 -1.95
N ALA A 31 5.50 -9.38 -0.94
CA ALA A 31 5.24 -10.80 -1.14
C ALA A 31 3.89 -11.06 -1.83
N ALA A 32 2.87 -10.25 -1.54
CA ALA A 32 1.59 -10.31 -2.26
C ALA A 32 1.74 -9.84 -3.72
N ALA A 33 2.48 -8.76 -3.97
CA ALA A 33 2.76 -8.28 -5.33
C ALA A 33 3.45 -9.36 -6.18
N LYS A 34 4.50 -9.98 -5.61
CA LYS A 34 5.24 -11.07 -6.27
C LYS A 34 4.32 -12.22 -6.66
N ARG A 35 3.51 -12.72 -5.71
CA ARG A 35 2.55 -13.81 -5.95
C ARG A 35 1.54 -13.46 -7.04
N ASN A 36 1.07 -12.21 -7.08
CA ASN A 36 0.15 -11.76 -8.12
C ASN A 36 0.83 -11.77 -9.50
N PHE A 37 2.06 -11.29 -9.62
CA PHE A 37 2.79 -11.34 -10.90
C PHE A 37 3.10 -12.77 -11.35
N GLU A 38 3.47 -13.65 -10.41
CA GLU A 38 3.67 -15.08 -10.69
C GLU A 38 2.37 -15.73 -11.20
N ALA A 39 1.25 -15.48 -10.53
CA ALA A 39 -0.06 -15.99 -10.95
C ALA A 39 -0.49 -15.42 -12.32
N ALA A 40 -0.23 -14.14 -12.58
CA ALA A 40 -0.52 -13.52 -13.87
C ALA A 40 0.28 -14.18 -15.00
N ALA A 41 1.57 -14.48 -14.76
CA ALA A 41 2.41 -15.16 -15.74
C ALA A 41 1.87 -16.56 -16.11
N LEU A 42 1.28 -17.28 -15.14
CA LEU A 42 0.67 -18.59 -15.38
C LEU A 42 -0.66 -18.55 -16.15
N LEU A 43 -1.34 -17.39 -16.13
CA LEU A 43 -2.66 -17.19 -16.72
C LEU A 43 -2.64 -16.38 -18.02
N ARG A 44 -1.52 -15.74 -18.35
CA ARG A 44 -1.37 -14.81 -19.47
C ARG A 44 -1.88 -15.36 -20.81
N ASP A 45 -1.65 -16.64 -21.10
CA ASP A 45 -2.05 -17.24 -22.37
C ASP A 45 -3.35 -18.06 -22.26
N LYS A 46 -4.08 -17.93 -21.15
CA LYS A 46 -5.29 -18.70 -20.85
C LYS A 46 -6.51 -17.81 -20.64
N VAL A 47 -6.37 -16.76 -19.83
CA VAL A 47 -7.47 -15.88 -19.42
C VAL A 47 -6.94 -14.45 -19.25
N ASP A 48 -7.03 -13.66 -20.32
CA ASP A 48 -6.47 -12.29 -20.38
C ASP A 48 -6.99 -11.39 -19.27
N GLU A 49 -8.30 -11.43 -18.99
CA GLU A 49 -8.92 -10.59 -17.93
C GLU A 49 -8.36 -10.92 -16.54
N ALA A 50 -8.18 -12.21 -16.24
CA ALA A 50 -7.65 -12.66 -14.96
C ALA A 50 -6.16 -12.29 -14.83
N ALA A 51 -5.39 -12.47 -15.90
CA ALA A 51 -3.98 -12.07 -15.94
C ALA A 51 -3.82 -10.55 -15.75
N PHE A 52 -4.64 -9.75 -16.44
CA PHE A 52 -4.65 -8.29 -16.28
C PHE A 52 -4.98 -7.87 -14.85
N LYS A 53 -6.04 -8.45 -14.26
CA LYS A 53 -6.43 -8.15 -12.88
C LYS A 53 -5.30 -8.44 -11.89
N LEU A 54 -4.61 -9.57 -12.05
CA LEU A 54 -3.49 -9.93 -11.20
C LEU A 54 -2.31 -8.97 -11.34
N VAL A 55 -1.97 -8.55 -12.57
CA VAL A 55 -0.95 -7.51 -12.78
C VAL A 55 -1.36 -6.20 -12.09
N TYR A 56 -2.60 -5.76 -12.27
CA TYR A 56 -3.13 -4.56 -11.62
C TYR A 56 -3.03 -4.65 -10.08
N ASP A 57 -3.48 -5.78 -9.50
CA ASP A 57 -3.42 -6.01 -8.06
C ASP A 57 -1.97 -6.03 -7.56
N GLY A 58 -1.03 -6.59 -8.33
CA GLY A 58 0.40 -6.54 -8.01
C GLY A 58 0.95 -5.12 -7.97
N LEU A 59 0.66 -4.31 -9.00
CA LEU A 59 1.05 -2.90 -9.05
C LEU A 59 0.45 -2.08 -7.91
N LEU A 60 -0.80 -2.36 -7.53
CA LEU A 60 -1.46 -1.71 -6.41
C LEU A 60 -0.71 -1.95 -5.08
N GLN A 61 -0.24 -3.18 -4.83
CA GLN A 61 0.54 -3.45 -3.61
C GLN A 61 1.90 -2.73 -3.63
N ILE A 62 2.57 -2.66 -4.79
CA ILE A 62 3.82 -1.87 -4.93
C ILE A 62 3.55 -0.39 -4.65
N GLY A 63 2.48 0.18 -5.20
CA GLY A 63 2.10 1.57 -4.94
C GLY A 63 1.88 1.85 -3.45
N ARG A 64 1.23 0.91 -2.73
CA ARG A 64 1.06 1.00 -1.27
C ARG A 64 2.38 0.97 -0.54
N VAL A 65 3.32 0.10 -0.92
CA VAL A 65 4.66 0.04 -0.31
C VAL A 65 5.38 1.37 -0.46
N ILE A 66 5.34 1.99 -1.64
CA ILE A 66 5.99 3.29 -1.89
C ILE A 66 5.40 4.37 -0.97
N VAL A 67 4.07 4.51 -0.95
CA VAL A 67 3.38 5.53 -0.14
C VAL A 67 3.64 5.33 1.36
N LEU A 68 3.59 4.09 1.83
CA LEU A 68 3.78 3.77 3.25
C LEU A 68 5.24 3.89 3.69
N SER A 69 6.20 3.57 2.82
CA SER A 69 7.63 3.74 3.08
C SER A 69 8.02 5.21 3.22
N LEU A 70 7.43 6.09 2.41
CA LEU A 70 7.62 7.54 2.54
C LEU A 70 7.13 8.05 3.90
N ARG A 71 5.95 7.58 4.33
CA ARG A 71 5.39 7.95 5.63
C ARG A 71 6.18 7.39 6.82
N LEU A 72 6.70 6.16 6.70
CA LEU A 72 7.59 5.57 7.70
C LEU A 72 8.87 6.37 7.86
N ARG A 73 9.45 6.83 6.76
CA ARG A 73 10.63 7.71 6.78
C ARG A 73 10.33 9.03 7.50
N GLU A 74 9.23 9.70 7.19
CA GLU A 74 8.83 10.95 7.85
C GLU A 74 8.68 10.78 9.37
N ASN A 75 8.04 9.69 9.81
CA ASN A 75 7.88 9.39 11.23
C ASN A 75 9.22 9.16 11.94
N TYR A 76 10.17 8.47 11.27
CA TYR A 76 11.51 8.22 11.81
C TYR A 76 12.29 9.53 12.02
N TRP A 77 12.24 10.45 11.07
CA TRP A 77 12.89 11.77 11.21
C TRP A 77 12.21 12.64 12.27
N ALA A 78 10.89 12.62 12.35
CA ALA A 78 10.15 13.36 13.37
C ALA A 78 10.48 12.89 14.80
N MET A 79 10.69 11.58 15.02
CA MET A 79 11.10 11.05 16.32
C MET A 79 12.53 11.45 16.71
N ASN A 80 13.45 11.56 15.74
CA ASN A 80 14.87 11.87 16.00
C ASN A 80 15.18 13.37 16.08
N MET A 81 14.24 14.27 15.78
CA MET A 81 14.39 15.72 15.98
C MET A 81 13.86 16.23 17.33
N VAL A 82 13.18 15.36 18.11
CA VAL A 82 12.58 15.71 19.41
C VAL A 82 13.46 15.24 20.59
N THR A 83 14.61 14.62 20.30
CA THR A 83 15.68 14.24 21.25
C THR A 83 16.92 15.08 21.03
#